data_AF-A0A7V9BME7-F1
#
_entry.id   AF-A0A7V9BME7-F1
#
_cell.length_a   1.000
_cell.length_b   1.000
_cell.length_c   1.000
_cell.angle_alpha   90.00
_cell.angle_beta   90.00
_cell.angle_gamma   90.00
#
_symmetry.space_group_name_H-M   'P 1'
#
loop_
_entity.id
_entity.type
_entity.pdbx_description
1 polymer ?
#
loop_
_entity_poly.entity_id
_entity_poly.type
_entity_poly.pdbx_seq_one_letter_code
_entity_poly.pdbx_strand_id
1 'polypeptide(L)'
;MIRLAISTVHPDKVDLLMAWLAELQLRADEVRETFRQGGVTHEQAYLLRATGEPTLVYATEAKNHHRAREALRSSRLPIDLEHNAVLGYTLAGPGRAELLYDVRAPDSAA
;
A
#
# COMPACT_ATOMS: atom_id res chain seq x y z
N MET A 1 6.31 -3.37 12.41
CA MET A 1 6.04 -4.73 11.88
C MET A 1 5.55 -4.58 10.46
N ILE A 2 6.02 -5.44 9.55
CA ILE A 2 5.59 -5.41 8.14
C ILE A 2 4.23 -6.09 8.02
N ARG A 3 3.37 -5.57 7.16
CA ARG A 3 2.12 -6.22 6.75
C ARG A 3 1.96 -6.08 5.25
N LEU A 4 1.47 -7.15 4.64
CA LEU A 4 1.14 -7.13 3.22
C LEU A 4 -0.35 -6.81 3.02
N ALA A 5 -0.65 -5.95 2.05
CA ALA A 5 -1.96 -5.84 1.43
C ALA A 5 -1.84 -6.30 -0.02
N ILE A 6 -2.64 -7.30 -0.40
CA ILE A 6 -2.54 -7.97 -1.69
C ILE A 6 -3.89 -7.85 -2.39
N SER A 7 -3.89 -7.36 -3.62
CA SER A 7 -5.10 -7.10 -4.39
C SER A 7 -4.92 -7.47 -5.85
N THR A 8 -5.93 -8.05 -6.47
CA THR A 8 -5.96 -8.24 -7.92
C THR A 8 -6.29 -6.90 -8.58
N VAL A 9 -5.74 -6.68 -9.76
CA VAL A 9 -5.89 -5.44 -10.54
C VAL A 9 -6.61 -5.78 -11.85
N HIS A 10 -7.56 -4.95 -12.25
CA HIS A 10 -8.17 -5.05 -13.57
C HIS A 10 -7.09 -4.96 -14.67
N PRO A 11 -6.98 -5.95 -15.58
CA PRO A 11 -5.90 -5.97 -16.57
C PRO A 11 -5.84 -4.73 -17.46
N ASP A 12 -6.99 -4.13 -17.79
CA ASP A 12 -7.11 -2.92 -18.60
C ASP A 12 -6.79 -1.62 -17.82
N LYS A 13 -6.60 -1.70 -16.50
CA LYS A 13 -6.31 -0.54 -15.62
C LYS A 13 -4.88 -0.52 -15.09
N VAL A 14 -4.06 -1.50 -15.46
CA VAL A 14 -2.71 -1.65 -14.94
C VAL A 14 -1.84 -0.42 -15.22
N ASP A 15 -1.90 0.12 -16.44
CA ASP A 15 -1.07 1.27 -16.82
C ASP A 15 -1.48 2.53 -16.05
N LEU A 16 -2.77 2.70 -15.78
CA LEU A 16 -3.29 3.79 -14.94
C LEU A 16 -2.80 3.68 -13.50
N LEU A 17 -2.84 2.47 -12.92
CA LEU A 17 -2.31 2.22 -11.59
C LEU A 17 -0.81 2.52 -11.52
N MET A 18 -0.03 2.05 -12.50
CA MET A 18 1.41 2.30 -12.55
C MET A 18 1.74 3.79 -12.67
N ALA A 19 1.04 4.52 -13.54
CA ALA A 19 1.22 5.96 -13.68
C ALA A 19 0.92 6.69 -12.35
N TRP A 20 -0.14 6.28 -11.65
CA TRP A 20 -0.46 6.85 -10.34
C TRP A 20 0.60 6.57 -9.27
N LEU A 21 1.14 5.35 -9.19
CA LEU A 21 2.21 5.06 -8.22
C LEU A 21 3.50 5.80 -8.53
N ALA A 22 3.80 6.03 -9.82
CA ALA A 22 4.90 6.90 -10.21
C ALA A 22 4.65 8.36 -9.79
N GLU A 23 3.41 8.86 -9.92
CA GLU A 23 3.01 10.19 -9.46
C GLU A 23 3.17 10.33 -7.93
N LEU A 24 2.79 9.32 -7.15
CA LEU A 24 3.01 9.32 -5.69
C LEU A 24 4.49 9.50 -5.33
N GLN A 25 5.40 8.89 -6.11
CA GLN A 25 6.84 9.05 -5.93
C GLN A 25 7.30 10.49 -6.21
N LEU A 26 6.69 11.18 -7.18
CA LEU A 26 6.97 12.59 -7.47
C LEU A 26 6.39 13.51 -6.37
N ARG A 27 5.25 13.14 -5.80
CA ARG A 27 4.57 13.84 -4.68
C ARG A 27 4.97 13.29 -3.31
N ALA A 28 6.19 12.79 -3.16
CA ALA A 28 6.63 12.05 -1.98
C ALA A 28 6.49 12.83 -0.66
N ASP A 29 6.53 14.16 -0.68
CA ASP A 29 6.34 14.96 0.54
C ASP A 29 4.90 14.91 1.07
N GLU A 30 3.91 14.92 0.19
CA GLU A 30 2.51 14.70 0.57
C GLU A 30 2.31 13.26 1.08
N VAL A 31 2.96 12.27 0.46
CA VAL A 31 2.94 10.87 0.90
C VAL A 31 3.56 10.71 2.30
N ARG A 32 4.68 11.38 2.56
CA ARG A 32 5.31 11.35 3.90
C ARG A 32 4.43 11.99 4.96
N GLU A 33 3.64 13.01 4.61
CA GLU A 33 2.69 13.62 5.54
C GLU A 33 1.55 12.67 5.91
N THR A 34 0.96 11.93 4.95
CA THR A 34 -0.03 10.88 5.27
C THR A 34 0.59 9.77 6.14
N PHE A 35 1.82 9.34 5.83
CA PHE A 35 2.54 8.35 6.65
C PHE A 35 2.76 8.82 8.09
N ARG A 36 3.11 10.10 8.28
CA ARG A 36 3.29 10.70 9.60
C ARG A 36 1.99 10.71 10.40
N GLN A 37 0.85 11.01 9.77
CA GLN A 37 -0.46 10.97 10.43
C GLN A 37 -0.89 9.55 10.81
N GLY A 38 -0.58 8.57 9.96
CA GLY A 38 -0.92 7.15 10.15
C GLY A 38 0.07 6.35 11.01
N GLY A 39 1.28 6.85 11.24
CA GLY A 39 2.34 6.12 11.94
C GLY A 39 2.98 5.01 11.10
N VAL A 40 2.98 5.18 9.77
CA VAL A 40 3.70 4.35 8.80
C VAL A 40 5.15 4.82 8.77
N THR A 41 6.10 3.88 8.85
CA THR A 41 7.55 4.17 8.82
C THR A 41 8.16 3.91 7.46
N HIS A 42 7.63 2.94 6.72
CA HIS A 42 8.10 2.57 5.40
C HIS A 42 7.00 1.87 4.64
N GLU A 43 6.91 2.09 3.33
CA GLU A 43 5.99 1.37 2.46
C GLU A 43 6.62 1.14 1.10
N GLN A 44 6.39 -0.04 0.53
CA GLN A 44 6.78 -0.38 -0.82
C GLN A 44 5.58 -0.97 -1.56
N ALA A 45 5.46 -0.66 -2.85
CA ALA A 45 4.42 -1.19 -3.72
C ALA A 45 5.05 -2.01 -4.86
N TYR A 46 4.52 -3.19 -5.12
CA TYR A 46 4.96 -4.09 -6.18
C TYR A 46 3.78 -4.48 -7.06
N LEU A 47 3.98 -4.47 -8.37
CA LEU A 47 3.05 -5.06 -9.33
C LEU A 47 3.63 -6.39 -9.83
N LEU A 48 3.00 -7.49 -9.47
CA LEU A 48 3.36 -8.83 -9.92
C LEU A 48 2.60 -9.14 -11.22
N ARG A 49 3.34 -9.58 -12.24
CA ARG A 49 2.82 -9.96 -13.57
C ARG A 49 3.08 -11.43 -13.93
N ALA A 50 3.37 -12.26 -12.91
CA ALA A 50 3.56 -13.70 -13.13
C ALA A 50 2.28 -14.32 -13.72
N THR A 51 2.40 -15.50 -14.36
CA THR A 51 1.35 -16.20 -15.13
C THR A 51 0.00 -16.23 -14.39
N GLY A 52 -0.83 -15.22 -14.58
CA GLY A 52 -2.01 -14.97 -13.76
C GLY A 52 -2.47 -13.52 -13.84
N GLU A 53 -3.43 -13.17 -12.98
CA GLU A 53 -3.97 -11.81 -12.90
C GLU A 53 -2.94 -10.83 -12.33
N PRO A 54 -2.81 -9.61 -12.90
CA PRO A 54 -1.93 -8.60 -12.34
C PRO A 54 -2.28 -8.34 -10.87
N THR A 55 -1.27 -8.38 -10.00
CA THR A 55 -1.48 -8.32 -8.54
C THR A 55 -0.66 -7.18 -7.96
N LEU A 56 -1.33 -6.26 -7.26
CA LEU A 56 -0.70 -5.21 -6.48
C LEU A 56 -0.41 -5.73 -5.06
N VAL A 57 0.81 -5.52 -4.60
CA VAL A 57 1.26 -5.85 -3.25
C VAL A 57 1.82 -4.59 -2.60
N TYR A 58 1.19 -4.12 -1.52
CA TYR A 58 1.82 -3.18 -0.59
C TYR A 58 2.50 -3.95 0.53
N ALA A 59 3.75 -3.61 0.80
CA ALA A 59 4.47 -4.01 2.00
C ALA A 59 4.65 -2.77 2.89
N THR A 60 3.86 -2.69 3.95
CA THR A 60 3.82 -1.52 4.83
C THR A 60 4.43 -1.87 6.18
N GLU A 61 5.35 -1.07 6.67
CA GLU A 61 5.79 -1.09 8.05
C GLU A 61 5.09 0.03 8.84
N ALA A 62 4.40 -0.36 9.91
CA ALA A 62 3.77 0.59 10.81
C ALA A 62 3.89 0.13 12.27
N LYS A 63 3.77 1.09 13.19
CA LYS A 63 3.64 0.80 14.64
C LYS A 63 2.29 0.18 14.97
N ASN A 64 1.22 0.64 14.30
CA ASN A 64 -0.13 0.13 14.45
C ASN A 64 -0.86 0.16 13.10
N HIS A 65 -0.98 -1.00 12.47
CA HIS A 65 -1.64 -1.17 11.17
C HIS A 65 -3.12 -0.83 11.17
N HIS A 66 -3.82 -1.06 12.28
CA HIS A 66 -5.23 -0.66 12.39
C HIS A 66 -5.34 0.85 12.32
N ARG A 67 -4.57 1.56 13.15
CA ARG A 67 -4.55 3.02 13.18
C ARG A 67 -4.14 3.63 11.83
N ALA A 68 -3.11 3.09 11.17
CA ALA A 68 -2.68 3.55 9.85
C ALA A 68 -3.82 3.45 8.82
N ARG A 69 -4.51 2.30 8.79
CA ARG A 69 -5.66 2.09 7.91
C ARG A 69 -6.81 3.05 8.20
N GLU A 70 -7.09 3.30 9.48
CA GLU A 70 -8.14 4.26 9.86
C GLU A 70 -7.79 5.70 9.51
N ALA A 71 -6.51 6.09 9.66
CA ALA A 71 -6.02 7.39 9.26
C ALA A 71 -6.21 7.60 7.76
N LEU A 72 -5.79 6.65 6.91
CA LEU A 72 -6.01 6.72 5.46
C LEU A 72 -7.51 6.78 5.11
N ARG A 73 -8.36 5.97 5.78
CA ARG A 73 -9.81 5.94 5.53
C ARG A 73 -10.52 7.24 5.91
N SER A 74 -10.03 7.94 6.93
CA SER A 74 -10.62 9.17 7.45
C SER A 74 -9.89 10.44 6.99
N SER A 75 -8.83 10.28 6.20
CA SER A 75 -8.02 11.39 5.72
C SER A 75 -8.82 12.34 4.84
N ARG A 76 -8.45 13.61 4.94
CA ARG A 76 -8.96 14.70 4.09
C ARG A 76 -7.85 15.28 3.22
N LEU A 77 -6.65 14.70 3.24
CA LEU A 77 -5.57 15.14 2.38
C LEU A 77 -5.94 14.81 0.93
N PRO A 78 -5.76 15.75 -0.02
CA PRO A 78 -6.08 15.51 -1.43
C PRO A 78 -5.44 14.23 -1.99
N ILE A 79 -4.16 14.01 -1.69
CA ILE A 79 -3.42 12.82 -2.15
C ILE A 79 -4.05 11.50 -1.68
N ASP A 80 -4.59 11.44 -0.46
CA ASP A 80 -5.23 10.23 0.07
C ASP A 80 -6.60 9.99 -0.58
N LEU A 81 -7.34 11.07 -0.84
CA LEU A 81 -8.63 11.00 -1.54
C LEU A 81 -8.45 10.52 -2.97
N GLU A 82 -7.49 11.10 -3.69
CA GLU A 82 -7.10 10.69 -5.05
C GLU A 82 -6.60 9.24 -5.05
N HIS A 83 -5.76 8.87 -4.08
CA HIS A 83 -5.23 7.51 -3.98
C HIS A 83 -6.33 6.47 -3.76
N ASN A 84 -7.25 6.73 -2.82
CA ASN A 84 -8.40 5.85 -2.58
C ASN A 84 -9.30 5.73 -3.82
N ALA A 85 -9.50 6.82 -4.56
CA ALA A 85 -10.28 6.81 -5.80
C ALA A 85 -9.61 5.96 -6.89
N VAL A 86 -8.29 6.11 -7.09
CA VAL A 86 -7.53 5.30 -8.06
C VAL A 86 -7.55 3.83 -7.66
N LEU A 87 -7.31 3.50 -6.40
CA LEU A 87 -7.37 2.10 -5.95
C LEU A 87 -8.79 1.53 -6.11
N GLY A 88 -9.83 2.27 -5.74
CA GLY A 88 -11.22 1.84 -5.91
C GLY A 88 -11.62 1.60 -7.37
N TYR A 89 -10.99 2.31 -8.32
CA TYR A 89 -11.25 2.16 -9.74
C TYR A 89 -10.41 1.05 -10.42
N THR A 90 -9.22 0.76 -9.89
CA THR A 90 -8.24 -0.13 -10.52
C THR A 90 -8.27 -1.56 -9.97
N LEU A 91 -8.63 -1.73 -8.70
CA LEU A 91 -8.58 -3.03 -8.02
C LEU A 91 -9.84 -3.85 -8.31
N ALA A 92 -9.62 -5.12 -8.65
CA ALA A 92 -10.69 -6.10 -8.93
C ALA A 92 -11.12 -6.89 -7.68
N GLY A 93 -10.34 -6.83 -6.59
CA GLY A 93 -10.67 -7.48 -5.33
C GLY A 93 -9.45 -7.90 -4.51
N PRO A 94 -9.66 -8.63 -3.41
CA PRO A 94 -8.56 -9.17 -2.61
C PRO A 94 -7.80 -10.25 -3.38
N GLY A 95 -6.47 -10.16 -3.35
CA GLY A 95 -5.61 -11.23 -3.87
C GLY A 95 -5.51 -12.39 -2.88
N ARG A 96 -5.16 -13.58 -3.40
CA ARG A 96 -4.98 -14.78 -2.59
C ARG A 96 -3.51 -14.99 -2.28
N ALA A 97 -3.16 -14.96 -1.00
CA ALA A 97 -1.85 -15.34 -0.51
C ALA A 97 -1.96 -15.88 0.92
N GLU A 98 -1.03 -16.75 1.27
CA GLU A 98 -0.89 -17.32 2.61
C GLU A 98 0.43 -16.85 3.21
N LEU A 99 0.39 -16.36 4.45
CA LEU A 99 1.60 -16.04 5.19
C LEU A 99 2.18 -17.36 5.72
N LEU A 100 3.25 -17.83 5.09
CA LEU A 100 3.88 -19.10 5.47
C LEU A 100 4.91 -18.94 6.59
N TYR A 101 5.51 -17.76 6.73
CA TYR A 101 6.58 -17.49 7.69
C TYR A 101 6.64 -16.01 8.07
N ASP A 102 6.71 -15.72 9.37
CA ASP A 102 6.93 -14.38 9.94
C ASP A 102 7.79 -14.51 11.19
N VAL A 103 8.98 -13.92 11.16
CA VAL A 103 9.93 -13.95 12.27
C VAL A 103 10.57 -12.57 12.42
N ARG A 104 10.59 -12.10 13.67
CA ARG A 104 11.20 -10.84 14.06
C ARG A 104 12.39 -11.10 14.98
N ALA A 105 13.54 -10.52 14.66
CA ALA A 105 14.67 -10.50 15.58
C ALA A 105 14.32 -9.67 16.84
N PRO A 106 14.81 -10.03 18.03
CA PRO A 106 14.60 -9.21 19.22
C PRO A 106 15.16 -7.81 18.98
N ASP A 107 14.47 -6.80 19.53
CA ASP A 107 14.99 -5.43 19.52
C ASP A 107 16.34 -5.44 20.24
N SER A 108 17.36 -4.82 19.63
CA SER A 108 18.66 -4.69 20.27
C SER A 108 18.47 -3.95 21.59
N ALA A 109 18.85 -4.56 22.71
CA ALA A 109 18.79 -3.89 24.01
C ALA A 109 19.56 -2.57 23.92
N ALA A 110 18.87 -1.46 24.19
CA ALA A 110 19.44 -0.12 24.26
C ALA A 110 20.44 0.00 25.41
#